data_AF-A0A2T4BA87-F1
#
_entry.id   AF-A0A2T4BA87-F1
#
_cell.length_a   1.000
_cell.length_b   1.000
_cell.length_c   1.000
_cell.angle_alpha   90.00
_cell.angle_beta   90.00
_cell.angle_gamma   90.00
#
_symmetry.space_group_name_H-M   'P 1'
#
loop_
_entity.id
_entity.type
_entity.pdbx_description
1 polymer ?
#
loop_
_entity_poly.entity_id
_entity_poly.type
_entity_poly.pdbx_seq_one_letter_code
_entity_poly.pdbx_strand_id
1 'polypeptide(L)'
;MADEDARTSIESARGISDLVSKTESNLEVARQLDIIPLRNGSLTSLAAGPHFWPTSAGAPIPADSEIRVVHEAILKHESHGQILKMLGVHQAPIHEVRSLILQQHATLGELTPTACKEHLHLLYLTHNHRHSNDELRDIYILDQKLQLKRPREDVVYLPCRTPFSPEQLLSHTEATNSGVLSCNISLLNPSLLEHPPSVSIGTHFGLATYRYPTWKQWLRDSLGIREHIRLANQTGDNLSDEFAQVSRRKPDIVLKLLAHVWKTQHQIVTGKPDLLSKVRNISVPCRTGDLRPLWETYMPFQHLQRRRLGFMKPHEPFPFLDFGTPPPSTEDLSRRWAFLYIQEANPDGLSSQRCRELARLYCEVEAICAASEEPESARDICRSFIQDINGLAIPPFSGYGPRWMDIKQCSWNTSTSAATKLSLRCVYGDILRCSPRELEVLQVLLSAPKYTA
;
A
#
# COMPACT_ATOMS: atom_id res chain seq x y z
N MET A 1 -42.37 24.34 25.13
CA MET A 1 -42.98 23.42 24.15
C MET A 1 -42.55 21.96 24.39
N ALA A 2 -41.26 21.59 24.29
CA ALA A 2 -40.82 20.20 24.54
C ALA A 2 -41.08 19.65 25.97
N ASP A 3 -41.15 20.53 26.97
CA ASP A 3 -41.35 20.15 28.39
C ASP A 3 -42.85 19.95 28.75
N GLU A 4 -43.74 20.45 27.90
CA GLU A 4 -45.19 20.37 28.08
C GLU A 4 -45.75 19.10 27.41
N ASP A 5 -45.20 18.71 26.26
CA ASP A 5 -45.46 17.43 25.57
C ASP A 5 -44.94 16.21 26.36
N ALA A 6 -43.88 16.39 27.15
CA ALA A 6 -43.38 15.36 28.05
C ALA A 6 -44.36 15.11 29.23
N ARG A 7 -45.04 16.15 29.73
CA ARG A 7 -45.99 16.04 30.84
C ARG A 7 -47.31 15.38 30.45
N THR A 8 -47.83 15.68 29.26
CA THR A 8 -49.03 15.00 28.71
C THR A 8 -48.78 13.53 28.39
N SER A 9 -47.55 13.18 28.00
CA SER A 9 -47.12 11.77 27.87
C SER A 9 -47.08 11.04 29.21
N ILE A 10 -46.76 11.73 30.32
CA ILE A 10 -46.65 11.16 31.67
C ILE A 10 -48.02 10.83 32.30
N GLU A 11 -49.04 11.67 32.11
CA GLU A 11 -50.40 11.39 32.59
C GLU A 11 -51.07 10.25 31.80
N SER A 12 -50.81 10.18 30.49
CA SER A 12 -51.29 9.09 29.63
C SER A 12 -50.68 7.74 30.02
N ALA A 13 -49.40 7.72 30.40
CA ALA A 13 -48.70 6.48 30.79
C ALA A 13 -49.19 5.87 32.12
N ARG A 14 -49.62 6.69 33.09
CA ARG A 14 -50.22 6.20 34.35
C ARG A 14 -51.57 5.53 34.12
N GLY A 15 -52.41 6.08 33.24
CA GLY A 15 -53.68 5.46 32.85
C GLY A 15 -53.51 4.13 32.11
N ILE A 16 -52.48 4.02 31.27
CA ILE A 16 -52.14 2.79 30.53
C ILE A 16 -51.64 1.69 31.47
N SER A 17 -50.84 2.03 32.50
CA SER A 17 -50.35 1.07 33.49
C SER A 17 -51.49 0.40 34.29
N ASP A 18 -52.55 1.15 34.60
CA ASP A 18 -53.73 0.62 35.31
C ASP A 18 -54.62 -0.24 34.39
N LEU A 19 -54.64 0.04 33.08
CA LEU A 19 -55.40 -0.72 32.08
C LEU A 19 -54.76 -2.09 31.80
N VAL A 20 -53.44 -2.15 31.68
CA VAL A 20 -52.66 -3.35 31.31
C VAL A 20 -52.54 -4.37 32.45
N SER A 21 -52.73 -3.95 33.71
CA SER A 21 -52.46 -4.79 34.88
C SER A 21 -53.58 -5.79 35.26
N LYS A 22 -54.76 -5.76 34.61
CA LYS A 22 -55.95 -6.47 35.16
C LYS A 22 -56.54 -7.65 34.35
N THR A 23 -56.27 -7.84 33.06
CA THR A 23 -56.79 -9.02 32.30
C THR A 23 -56.17 -9.14 30.89
N GLU A 24 -55.99 -10.35 30.34
CA GLU A 24 -55.55 -10.58 28.95
C GLU A 24 -56.39 -9.81 27.92
N SER A 25 -57.69 -9.64 28.18
CA SER A 25 -58.60 -8.86 27.34
C SER A 25 -58.22 -7.38 27.22
N ASN A 26 -57.56 -6.78 28.22
CA ASN A 26 -57.14 -5.38 28.18
C ASN A 26 -55.83 -5.20 27.40
N LEU A 27 -54.99 -6.23 27.36
CA LEU A 27 -53.79 -6.27 26.53
C LEU A 27 -54.16 -6.31 25.04
N GLU A 28 -55.19 -7.08 24.67
CA GLU A 28 -55.70 -7.14 23.30
C GLU A 28 -56.19 -5.76 22.82
N VAL A 29 -56.93 -5.03 23.68
CA VAL A 29 -57.39 -3.67 23.40
C VAL A 29 -56.22 -2.69 23.35
N ALA A 30 -55.29 -2.76 24.30
CA ALA A 30 -54.11 -1.88 24.33
C ALA A 30 -53.21 -2.06 23.11
N ARG A 31 -53.11 -3.28 22.55
CA ARG A 31 -52.39 -3.56 21.31
C ARG A 31 -52.98 -2.82 20.11
N GLN A 32 -54.28 -2.55 20.10
CA GLN A 32 -54.98 -1.85 19.01
C GLN A 32 -54.97 -0.32 19.14
N LEU A 33 -54.52 0.22 20.29
CA LEU A 33 -54.45 1.66 20.51
C LEU A 33 -53.10 2.22 20.04
N ASP A 34 -53.11 3.46 19.55
CA ASP A 34 -51.90 4.20 19.18
C ASP A 34 -51.18 4.71 20.44
N ILE A 35 -50.55 3.79 21.18
CA ILE A 35 -49.88 4.07 22.46
C ILE A 35 -48.36 3.88 22.41
N ILE A 36 -47.81 3.37 21.31
CA ILE A 36 -46.36 3.14 21.18
C ILE A 36 -45.71 4.37 20.55
N PRO A 37 -44.83 5.09 21.27
CA PRO A 37 -44.12 6.23 20.71
C PRO A 37 -42.94 5.75 19.88
N LEU A 38 -42.93 6.14 18.61
CA LEU A 38 -41.84 5.90 17.69
C LEU A 38 -40.80 7.02 17.75
N ARG A 39 -39.57 6.71 17.31
CA ARG A 39 -38.46 7.68 17.24
C ARG A 39 -38.77 8.91 16.36
N ASN A 40 -39.66 8.77 15.37
CA ASN A 40 -40.11 9.89 14.52
C ASN A 40 -41.14 10.80 15.20
N GLY A 41 -41.49 10.56 16.47
CA GLY A 41 -42.46 11.34 17.24
C GLY A 41 -43.92 10.93 17.04
N SER A 42 -44.22 9.98 16.16
CA SER A 42 -45.58 9.46 15.98
C SER A 42 -45.93 8.40 17.02
N LEU A 43 -47.22 8.28 17.33
CA LEU A 43 -47.79 7.18 18.11
C LEU A 43 -48.39 6.16 17.16
N THR A 44 -48.22 4.87 17.47
CA THR A 44 -48.74 3.78 16.64
C THR A 44 -49.19 2.58 17.47
N SER A 45 -50.04 1.75 16.87
CA SER A 45 -50.55 0.50 17.40
C SER A 45 -49.69 -0.70 16.99
N LEU A 46 -49.63 -1.74 17.83
CA LEU A 46 -49.02 -3.03 17.49
C LEU A 46 -49.70 -3.77 16.34
N ALA A 47 -50.97 -3.46 16.06
CA ALA A 47 -51.67 -4.00 14.90
C ALA A 47 -51.04 -3.56 13.57
N ALA A 48 -50.27 -2.46 13.57
CA ALA A 48 -49.59 -1.97 12.39
C ALA A 48 -48.38 -2.84 11.97
N GLY A 49 -47.87 -3.70 12.87
CA GLY A 49 -46.76 -4.62 12.61
C GLY A 49 -45.75 -4.73 13.77
N PRO A 50 -44.56 -5.31 13.54
CA PRO A 50 -43.56 -5.47 14.59
C PRO A 50 -42.93 -4.13 14.98
N HIS A 51 -42.68 -3.98 16.28
CA HIS A 51 -42.09 -2.79 16.91
C HIS A 51 -40.82 -3.19 17.63
N PHE A 52 -39.78 -2.38 17.45
CA PHE A 52 -38.45 -2.76 17.89
C PHE A 52 -37.85 -1.77 18.88
N TRP A 53 -37.03 -2.30 19.78
CA TRP A 53 -36.20 -1.48 20.65
C TRP A 53 -35.16 -0.67 19.85
N PRO A 54 -34.69 0.48 20.38
CA PRO A 54 -33.66 1.32 19.77
C PRO A 54 -32.33 0.63 19.48
N THR A 55 -32.11 -0.54 20.08
CA THR A 55 -30.88 -1.31 19.95
C THR A 55 -31.14 -2.72 19.44
N SER A 56 -30.24 -3.21 18.60
CA SER A 56 -30.17 -4.60 18.14
C SER A 56 -28.83 -5.19 18.58
N ALA A 57 -28.85 -6.21 19.44
CA ALA A 57 -27.66 -6.79 20.07
C ALA A 57 -26.70 -5.77 20.72
N GLY A 58 -27.26 -4.74 21.34
CA GLY A 58 -26.50 -3.67 22.00
C GLY A 58 -25.94 -2.59 21.07
N ALA A 59 -26.12 -2.71 19.75
CA ALA A 59 -25.83 -1.65 18.78
C ALA A 59 -27.05 -0.76 18.54
N PRO A 60 -26.91 0.57 18.49
CA PRO A 60 -27.99 1.49 18.16
C PRO A 60 -28.41 1.32 16.69
N ILE A 61 -29.71 1.18 16.44
CA ILE A 61 -30.27 1.13 15.08
C ILE A 61 -30.24 2.55 14.49
N PRO A 62 -29.76 2.76 13.25
CA PRO A 62 -29.73 4.06 12.59
C PRO A 62 -31.11 4.75 12.52
N ALA A 63 -31.12 6.08 12.56
CA ALA A 63 -32.35 6.87 12.58
C ALA A 63 -33.13 6.86 11.26
N ASP A 64 -32.44 6.65 10.14
CA ASP A 64 -32.96 6.60 8.77
C ASP A 64 -33.36 5.18 8.31
N SER A 65 -33.31 4.20 9.22
CA SER A 65 -33.86 2.87 8.97
C SER A 65 -35.40 2.94 8.89
N GLU A 66 -36.00 2.34 7.86
CA GLU A 66 -37.46 2.27 7.68
C GLU A 66 -38.18 1.33 8.68
N ILE A 67 -37.51 0.99 9.79
CA ILE A 67 -38.01 0.09 10.82
C ILE A 67 -38.71 0.91 11.90
N ARG A 68 -39.81 0.37 12.43
CA ARG A 68 -40.57 0.97 13.55
C ARG A 68 -39.81 0.80 14.87
N VAL A 69 -38.92 1.76 15.13
CA VAL A 69 -38.11 1.84 16.34
C VAL A 69 -38.79 2.74 17.38
N VAL A 70 -38.92 2.23 18.60
CA VAL A 70 -39.49 2.93 19.75
C VAL A 70 -38.61 4.13 20.16
N HIS A 71 -39.20 5.19 20.71
CA HIS A 71 -38.47 6.39 21.12
C HIS A 71 -37.54 6.14 22.33
N GLU A 72 -36.29 6.63 22.27
CA GLU A 72 -35.25 6.36 23.28
C GLU A 72 -35.58 6.92 24.68
N ALA A 73 -36.34 8.01 24.75
CA ALA A 73 -36.78 8.61 26.02
C ALA A 73 -37.54 7.62 26.93
N ILE A 74 -38.14 6.57 26.36
CA ILE A 74 -38.92 5.58 27.10
C ILE A 74 -38.01 4.65 27.91
N LEU A 75 -36.75 4.48 27.48
CA LEU A 75 -35.75 3.69 28.19
C LEU A 75 -35.32 4.31 29.53
N LYS A 76 -35.64 5.58 29.78
CA LYS A 76 -35.32 6.27 31.05
C LYS A 76 -36.24 5.83 32.21
N HIS A 77 -37.36 5.19 31.91
CA HIS A 77 -38.35 4.75 32.90
C HIS A 77 -38.55 3.24 32.83
N GLU A 78 -38.05 2.51 33.83
CA GLU A 78 -38.12 1.04 33.89
C GLU A 78 -39.55 0.49 33.78
N SER A 79 -40.53 1.19 34.36
CA SER A 79 -41.95 0.83 34.30
C SER A 79 -42.49 0.82 32.87
N HIS A 80 -42.08 1.78 32.03
CA HIS A 80 -42.52 1.85 30.64
C HIS A 80 -41.85 0.77 29.79
N GLY A 81 -40.59 0.44 30.11
CA GLY A 81 -39.88 -0.68 29.49
C GLY A 81 -40.62 -2.01 29.68
N GLN A 82 -41.11 -2.26 30.90
CA GLN A 82 -41.85 -3.48 31.25
C GLN A 82 -43.20 -3.56 30.50
N ILE A 83 -43.93 -2.44 30.41
CA ILE A 83 -45.23 -2.37 29.71
C ILE A 83 -45.05 -2.65 28.21
N LEU A 84 -44.08 -1.99 27.55
CA LEU A 84 -43.81 -2.21 26.13
C LEU A 84 -43.35 -3.63 25.83
N LYS A 85 -42.57 -4.23 26.74
CA LYS A 85 -42.19 -5.64 26.66
C LYS A 85 -43.42 -6.56 26.74
N MET A 86 -44.37 -6.28 27.63
CA MET A 86 -45.64 -7.02 27.72
C MET A 86 -46.52 -6.82 26.49
N LEU A 87 -46.51 -5.63 25.90
CA LEU A 87 -47.27 -5.31 24.70
C LEU A 87 -46.75 -6.09 23.48
N GLY A 88 -45.45 -6.34 23.39
CA GLY A 88 -44.83 -7.19 22.35
C GLY A 88 -43.63 -6.57 21.65
N VAL A 89 -43.11 -5.44 22.15
CA VAL A 89 -41.88 -4.81 21.63
C VAL A 89 -40.69 -5.70 21.93
N HIS A 90 -39.95 -6.07 20.90
CA HIS A 90 -38.80 -6.98 20.99
C HIS A 90 -37.56 -6.41 20.28
N GLN A 91 -36.41 -7.06 20.41
CA GLN A 91 -35.20 -6.59 19.72
C GLN A 91 -35.29 -6.93 18.23
N ALA A 92 -34.88 -6.00 17.37
CA ALA A 92 -34.80 -6.24 15.94
C ALA A 92 -33.76 -7.33 15.65
N PRO A 93 -34.07 -8.31 14.78
CA PRO A 93 -33.08 -9.29 14.35
C PRO A 93 -31.90 -8.61 13.65
N ILE A 94 -30.68 -8.86 14.14
CA ILE A 94 -29.46 -8.18 13.67
C ILE A 94 -29.27 -8.34 12.15
N HIS A 95 -29.58 -9.52 11.62
CA HIS A 95 -29.43 -9.83 10.20
C HIS A 95 -30.37 -9.00 9.31
N GLU A 96 -31.59 -8.72 9.77
CA GLU A 96 -32.56 -7.87 9.06
C GLU A 96 -32.07 -6.42 9.04
N VAL A 97 -31.65 -5.89 10.20
CA VAL A 97 -31.14 -4.51 10.31
C VAL A 97 -29.90 -4.31 9.45
N ARG A 98 -28.96 -5.28 9.46
CA ARG A 98 -27.77 -5.25 8.60
C ARG A 98 -28.15 -5.29 7.13
N SER A 99 -29.07 -6.17 6.73
CA SER A 99 -29.50 -6.31 5.33
C SER A 99 -30.14 -5.03 4.81
N LEU A 100 -30.93 -4.34 5.64
CA LEU A 100 -31.52 -3.05 5.28
C LEU A 100 -30.47 -1.97 5.03
N ILE A 101 -29.48 -1.84 5.90
CA ILE A 101 -28.37 -0.90 5.71
C ILE A 101 -27.62 -1.22 4.40
N LEU A 102 -27.30 -2.49 4.16
CA LEU A 102 -26.61 -2.90 2.94
C LEU A 102 -27.43 -2.62 1.68
N GLN A 103 -28.74 -2.88 1.72
CA GLN A 103 -29.65 -2.58 0.63
C GLN A 103 -29.73 -1.08 0.37
N GLN A 104 -29.82 -0.25 1.43
CA GLN A 104 -29.77 1.21 1.29
C GLN A 104 -28.51 1.63 0.55
N HIS A 105 -27.33 1.11 0.96
CA HIS A 105 -26.06 1.38 0.28
C HIS A 105 -26.05 0.89 -1.18
N ALA A 106 -26.77 -0.18 -1.53
CA ALA A 106 -26.87 -0.65 -2.91
C ALA A 106 -27.76 0.24 -3.81
N THR A 107 -28.80 0.87 -3.25
CA THR A 107 -29.79 1.66 -4.00
C THR A 107 -29.55 3.19 -3.97
N LEU A 108 -28.47 3.63 -3.33
CA LEU A 108 -28.39 4.98 -2.76
C LEU A 108 -28.17 6.11 -3.79
N GLY A 109 -28.86 7.25 -3.56
CA GLY A 109 -28.67 8.56 -4.20
C GLY A 109 -27.89 9.57 -3.32
N GLU A 110 -28.46 10.03 -2.20
CA GLU A 110 -27.83 10.94 -1.22
C GLU A 110 -27.73 10.31 0.17
N LEU A 111 -26.52 10.24 0.75
CA LEU A 111 -26.28 9.78 2.12
C LEU A 111 -25.78 10.95 2.96
N THR A 112 -26.38 11.17 4.14
CA THR A 112 -25.90 12.21 5.06
C THR A 112 -24.67 11.72 5.85
N PRO A 113 -23.77 12.61 6.30
CA PRO A 113 -22.64 12.24 7.15
C PRO A 113 -23.03 11.51 8.43
N THR A 114 -24.14 11.91 9.04
CA THR A 114 -24.68 11.30 10.26
C THR A 114 -25.20 9.89 10.00
N ALA A 115 -26.01 9.69 8.96
CA ALA A 115 -26.49 8.36 8.56
C ALA A 115 -25.33 7.43 8.22
N CYS A 116 -24.37 7.90 7.41
CA CYS A 116 -23.16 7.15 7.08
C CYS A 116 -22.42 6.69 8.34
N LYS A 117 -22.27 7.57 9.34
CA LYS A 117 -21.61 7.26 10.60
C LYS A 117 -22.35 6.19 11.39
N GLU A 118 -23.66 6.34 11.56
CA GLU A 118 -24.52 5.39 12.27
C GLU A 118 -24.51 4.01 11.61
N HIS A 119 -24.58 3.96 10.27
CA HIS A 119 -24.50 2.72 9.50
C HIS A 119 -23.20 1.98 9.77
N LEU A 120 -22.07 2.68 9.61
CA LEU A 120 -20.75 2.07 9.82
C LEU A 120 -20.54 1.66 11.29
N HIS A 121 -21.07 2.44 12.25
CA HIS A 121 -21.02 2.09 13.66
C HIS A 121 -21.79 0.78 13.94
N LEU A 122 -23.02 0.63 13.45
CA LEU A 122 -23.79 -0.60 13.63
C LEU A 122 -23.07 -1.78 12.96
N LEU A 123 -22.59 -1.60 11.73
CA LEU A 123 -21.89 -2.65 10.98
C LEU A 123 -20.57 -3.06 11.65
N TYR A 124 -19.90 -2.12 12.32
CA TYR A 124 -18.74 -2.40 13.14
C TYR A 124 -19.10 -3.12 14.41
N LEU A 125 -20.07 -2.66 15.20
CA LEU A 125 -20.48 -3.29 16.48
C LEU A 125 -21.08 -4.69 16.28
N THR A 126 -21.59 -4.96 15.08
CA THR A 126 -22.14 -6.26 14.70
C THR A 126 -21.19 -7.07 13.80
N HIS A 127 -19.89 -6.78 13.82
CA HIS A 127 -18.88 -7.43 12.97
C HIS A 127 -18.91 -8.96 13.01
N ASN A 128 -19.16 -9.55 14.17
CA ASN A 128 -19.22 -11.02 14.34
C ASN A 128 -20.46 -11.68 13.69
N HIS A 129 -21.44 -10.88 13.27
CA HIS A 129 -22.66 -11.35 12.61
C HIS A 129 -22.59 -11.24 11.08
N ARG A 130 -21.39 -11.08 10.52
CA ARG A 130 -21.19 -11.06 9.07
C ARG A 130 -21.46 -12.43 8.46
N HIS A 131 -22.12 -12.43 7.31
CA HIS A 131 -22.38 -13.63 6.53
C HIS A 131 -21.22 -13.97 5.60
N SER A 132 -20.50 -12.97 5.10
CA SER A 132 -19.33 -13.16 4.24
C SER A 132 -18.33 -12.01 4.36
N ASN A 133 -17.10 -12.23 3.90
CA ASN A 133 -16.09 -11.18 3.82
C ASN A 133 -16.41 -10.13 2.74
N ASP A 134 -17.29 -10.43 1.79
CA ASP A 134 -17.66 -9.55 0.67
C ASP A 134 -18.95 -8.77 0.89
N GLU A 135 -19.65 -9.03 2.00
CA GLU A 135 -20.89 -8.35 2.37
C GLU A 135 -20.75 -6.80 2.38
N LEU A 136 -19.56 -6.29 2.68
CA LEU A 136 -19.30 -4.84 2.76
C LEU A 136 -18.72 -4.24 1.46
N ARG A 137 -18.73 -4.99 0.35
CA ARG A 137 -18.10 -4.56 -0.90
C ARG A 137 -18.76 -3.30 -1.48
N ASP A 138 -20.08 -3.23 -1.40
CA ASP A 138 -20.88 -2.16 -2.02
C ASP A 138 -21.18 -1.00 -1.05
N ILE A 139 -20.48 -0.93 0.08
CA ILE A 139 -20.66 0.15 1.05
C ILE A 139 -20.04 1.44 0.53
N TYR A 140 -20.87 2.47 0.58
CA TYR A 140 -20.45 3.85 0.36
C TYR A 140 -19.97 4.51 1.64
N ILE A 141 -18.94 5.34 1.52
CA ILE A 141 -18.49 6.25 2.55
C ILE A 141 -18.44 7.67 1.99
N LEU A 142 -18.47 8.65 2.88
CA LEU A 142 -18.24 10.04 2.53
C LEU A 142 -16.77 10.39 2.75
N ASP A 143 -16.18 11.02 1.73
CA ASP A 143 -14.86 11.62 1.86
C ASP A 143 -14.94 13.03 2.50
N GLN A 144 -13.78 13.66 2.69
CA GLN A 144 -13.65 15.01 3.24
C GLN A 144 -14.35 16.09 2.41
N LYS A 145 -14.62 15.84 1.12
CA LYS A 145 -15.34 16.73 0.20
C LYS A 145 -16.83 16.39 0.13
N LEU A 146 -17.32 15.56 1.05
CA LEU A 146 -18.69 15.03 1.11
C LEU A 146 -19.08 14.27 -0.17
N GLN A 147 -18.10 13.68 -0.86
CA GLN A 147 -18.35 12.85 -2.04
C GLN A 147 -18.51 11.40 -1.63
N LEU A 148 -19.49 10.73 -2.26
CA LEU A 148 -19.69 9.30 -2.08
C LEU A 148 -18.59 8.51 -2.79
N LYS A 149 -17.97 7.60 -2.04
CA LYS A 149 -16.88 6.74 -2.50
C LYS A 149 -17.11 5.31 -2.04
N ARG A 150 -16.73 4.35 -2.89
CA ARG A 150 -16.75 2.92 -2.55
C ARG A 150 -15.33 2.47 -2.24
N PRO A 151 -14.94 2.24 -0.98
CA PRO A 151 -13.53 2.04 -0.62
C PRO A 151 -12.85 0.81 -1.26
N ARG A 152 -13.64 -0.15 -1.76
CA ARG A 152 -13.11 -1.30 -2.51
C ARG A 152 -12.80 -0.98 -3.98
N GLU A 153 -13.51 -0.02 -4.57
CA GLU A 153 -13.34 0.40 -5.96
C GLU A 153 -12.47 1.67 -6.03
N ASP A 154 -12.89 2.70 -5.30
CA ASP A 154 -12.22 3.98 -5.13
C ASP A 154 -11.10 3.93 -4.09
N VAL A 155 -10.04 4.69 -4.33
CA VAL A 155 -8.98 4.85 -3.35
C VAL A 155 -9.36 5.93 -2.34
N VAL A 156 -9.62 5.51 -1.09
CA VAL A 156 -9.87 6.40 0.04
C VAL A 156 -8.80 6.19 1.10
N TYR A 157 -8.21 7.29 1.58
CA TYR A 157 -7.14 7.26 2.58
C TYR A 157 -7.64 7.68 3.97
N LEU A 158 -7.09 7.08 5.02
CA LEU A 158 -7.24 7.57 6.39
C LEU A 158 -6.47 8.88 6.56
N PRO A 159 -7.10 9.92 7.14
CA PRO A 159 -6.42 11.14 7.57
C PRO A 159 -5.26 10.79 8.52
N CYS A 160 -4.05 11.23 8.17
CA CYS A 160 -2.86 10.91 8.95
C CYS A 160 -1.77 11.95 8.72
N ARG A 161 -1.08 12.32 9.80
CA ARG A 161 0.02 13.31 9.79
C ARG A 161 1.40 12.67 9.95
N THR A 162 1.54 11.39 9.62
CA THR A 162 2.85 10.73 9.62
C THR A 162 3.69 11.15 8.42
N PRO A 163 5.03 11.07 8.50
CA PRO A 163 5.88 11.21 7.34
C PRO A 163 5.45 10.26 6.22
N PHE A 164 5.38 10.75 4.99
CA PHE A 164 4.88 10.02 3.80
C PHE A 164 3.39 9.68 3.84
N SER A 165 2.58 10.34 4.68
CA SER A 165 1.12 10.19 4.59
C SER A 165 0.60 10.70 3.24
N PRO A 166 -0.47 10.10 2.70
CA PRO A 166 -1.12 10.57 1.48
C PRO A 166 -1.49 12.06 1.56
N GLU A 167 -2.00 12.49 2.71
CA GLU A 167 -2.29 13.90 3.02
C GLU A 167 -1.03 14.77 2.85
N GLN A 168 0.08 14.48 3.52
CA GLN A 168 1.29 15.30 3.40
C GLN A 168 1.89 15.29 1.98
N LEU A 169 1.83 14.14 1.29
CA LEU A 169 2.46 13.96 -0.01
C LEU A 169 1.68 14.67 -1.12
N LEU A 170 0.36 14.65 -1.05
CA LEU A 170 -0.51 15.02 -2.15
C LEU A 170 -1.32 16.31 -1.89
N SER A 171 -1.48 16.81 -0.65
CA SER A 171 -2.36 17.96 -0.33
C SER A 171 -2.03 19.30 -0.99
N HIS A 172 -0.86 19.46 -1.64
CA HIS A 172 -0.48 20.70 -2.34
C HIS A 172 -0.77 20.65 -3.86
N THR A 173 -1.67 19.77 -4.30
CA THR A 173 -1.88 19.42 -5.71
C THR A 173 -2.93 20.27 -6.43
N GLU A 174 -3.70 21.11 -5.73
CA GLU A 174 -4.90 21.73 -6.33
C GLU A 174 -4.67 23.01 -7.16
N ALA A 175 -3.43 23.50 -7.34
CA ALA A 175 -3.21 24.84 -7.89
C ALA A 175 -2.07 24.96 -8.93
N THR A 176 -2.01 24.09 -9.94
CA THR A 176 -1.22 24.40 -11.14
C THR A 176 -2.09 24.35 -12.39
N ASN A 177 -2.16 25.48 -13.10
CA ASN A 177 -2.87 25.72 -14.36
C ASN A 177 -2.27 24.94 -15.57
N SER A 178 -1.59 23.84 -15.31
CA SER A 178 -1.04 22.95 -16.33
C SER A 178 -1.87 21.68 -16.26
N GLY A 179 -2.44 21.23 -17.39
CA GLY A 179 -3.38 20.10 -17.52
C GLY A 179 -2.85 18.71 -17.10
N VAL A 180 -1.94 18.65 -16.15
CA VAL A 180 -1.38 17.46 -15.53
C VAL A 180 -2.26 17.05 -14.35
N LEU A 181 -3.30 16.26 -14.66
CA LEU A 181 -4.12 15.44 -13.75
C LEU A 181 -3.99 15.83 -12.27
N SER A 182 -4.85 16.75 -11.80
CA SER A 182 -5.05 16.98 -10.37
C SER A 182 -5.48 15.66 -9.74
N CYS A 183 -4.62 15.07 -8.91
CA CYS A 183 -5.03 13.90 -8.15
C CYS A 183 -5.90 14.41 -7.01
N ASN A 184 -7.21 14.30 -7.20
CA ASN A 184 -8.17 14.51 -6.13
C ASN A 184 -7.98 13.38 -5.12
N ILE A 185 -7.32 13.67 -4.01
CA ILE A 185 -7.20 12.71 -2.90
C ILE A 185 -8.55 12.67 -2.20
N SER A 186 -9.11 11.49 -2.10
CA SER A 186 -10.24 11.25 -1.21
C SER A 186 -9.69 10.80 0.15
N LEU A 187 -9.72 11.70 1.12
CA LEU A 187 -9.48 11.37 2.53
C LEU A 187 -10.82 11.05 3.19
N LEU A 188 -10.87 10.05 4.07
CA LEU A 188 -12.05 9.70 4.85
C LEU A 188 -12.54 10.94 5.62
N ASN A 189 -13.85 11.18 5.64
CA ASN A 189 -14.41 12.30 6.39
C ASN A 189 -14.02 12.23 7.88
N PRO A 190 -13.41 13.27 8.47
CA PRO A 190 -12.96 13.25 9.86
C PRO A 190 -14.08 12.98 10.88
N SER A 191 -15.33 13.36 10.58
CA SER A 191 -16.48 13.11 11.46
C SER A 191 -16.75 11.62 11.73
N LEU A 192 -16.30 10.74 10.82
CA LEU A 192 -16.38 9.27 10.98
C LEU A 192 -15.34 8.72 11.96
N LEU A 193 -14.31 9.51 12.30
CA LEU A 193 -13.27 9.14 13.27
C LEU A 193 -13.52 9.75 14.64
N GLU A 194 -14.40 10.75 14.75
CA GLU A 194 -14.85 11.32 16.01
C GLU A 194 -15.74 10.33 16.76
N HIS A 195 -15.54 10.16 18.07
CA HIS A 195 -16.32 9.27 18.92
C HIS A 195 -16.42 7.83 18.34
N PRO A 196 -15.29 7.13 18.18
CA PRO A 196 -15.30 5.78 17.63
C PRO A 196 -16.13 4.83 18.51
N PRO A 197 -16.84 3.85 17.91
CA PRO A 197 -17.66 2.91 18.65
C PRO A 197 -16.80 2.06 19.61
N SER A 198 -17.15 2.10 20.89
CA SER A 198 -16.49 1.33 21.94
C SER A 198 -17.19 -0.02 22.11
N VAL A 199 -16.45 -1.11 21.94
CA VAL A 199 -16.95 -2.45 22.25
C VAL A 199 -16.84 -2.65 23.76
N SER A 200 -17.98 -2.74 24.45
CA SER A 200 -18.01 -2.97 25.90
C SER A 200 -17.66 -4.44 26.21
N ILE A 201 -16.69 -4.62 27.09
CA ILE A 201 -16.08 -5.91 27.46
C ILE A 201 -17.10 -6.91 28.07
N GLY A 202 -18.25 -6.43 28.56
CA GLY A 202 -19.24 -7.26 29.26
C GLY A 202 -20.40 -7.80 28.41
N THR A 203 -20.61 -7.31 27.19
CA THR A 203 -21.84 -7.57 26.40
C THR A 203 -21.67 -8.62 25.30
N HIS A 204 -20.43 -8.97 24.96
CA HIS A 204 -20.14 -10.05 24.02
C HIS A 204 -19.89 -11.34 24.81
N PHE A 205 -20.96 -12.12 24.97
CA PHE A 205 -20.96 -13.47 25.55
C PHE A 205 -19.75 -14.30 25.08
N GLY A 206 -18.86 -14.64 26.02
CA GLY A 206 -18.07 -15.88 26.02
C GLY A 206 -17.00 -16.11 24.94
N LEU A 207 -16.77 -15.19 24.00
CA LEU A 207 -15.72 -15.35 22.98
C LEU A 207 -14.67 -14.26 23.17
N ALA A 208 -13.50 -14.71 23.64
CA ALA A 208 -12.25 -13.98 23.82
C ALA A 208 -12.16 -12.69 22.98
N THR A 209 -12.23 -11.55 23.67
CA THR A 209 -12.06 -10.18 23.19
C THR A 209 -10.75 -9.93 22.41
N TYR A 210 -9.84 -10.92 22.38
CA TYR A 210 -8.54 -10.88 21.71
C TYR A 210 -8.61 -10.82 20.18
N ARG A 211 -9.78 -11.00 19.55
CA ARG A 211 -9.90 -11.03 18.07
C ARG A 211 -10.76 -9.93 17.45
N TYR A 212 -11.32 -9.01 18.24
CA TYR A 212 -12.13 -7.93 17.68
C TYR A 212 -11.24 -6.84 17.08
N PRO A 213 -11.40 -6.47 15.78
CA PRO A 213 -10.59 -5.43 15.19
C PRO A 213 -10.91 -4.08 15.84
N THR A 214 -9.90 -3.24 16.06
CA THR A 214 -10.14 -1.83 16.42
C THR A 214 -10.90 -1.11 15.30
N TRP A 215 -11.57 0.01 15.59
CA TRP A 215 -12.29 0.80 14.58
C TRP A 215 -11.44 1.11 13.34
N LYS A 216 -10.21 1.62 13.53
CA LYS A 216 -9.28 1.91 12.43
C LYS A 216 -8.86 0.65 11.67
N GLN A 217 -8.60 -0.44 12.38
CA GLN A 217 -8.25 -1.72 11.76
C GLN A 217 -9.42 -2.28 10.95
N TRP A 218 -10.64 -2.15 11.44
CA TRP A 218 -11.85 -2.58 10.74
C TRP A 218 -12.09 -1.77 9.47
N LEU A 219 -11.94 -0.44 9.52
CA LEU A 219 -12.01 0.43 8.34
C LEU A 219 -11.00 0.01 7.26
N ARG A 220 -9.78 -0.34 7.68
CA ARG A 220 -8.72 -0.80 6.78
C ARG A 220 -8.99 -2.19 6.20
N ASP A 221 -9.21 -3.17 7.08
CA ASP A 221 -9.22 -4.58 6.72
C ASP A 221 -10.57 -5.02 6.14
N SER A 222 -11.68 -4.37 6.55
CA SER A 222 -13.03 -4.75 6.09
C SER A 222 -13.54 -3.91 4.92
N LEU A 223 -13.36 -2.59 4.97
CA LEU A 223 -13.82 -1.70 3.90
C LEU A 223 -12.75 -1.50 2.82
N GLY A 224 -11.47 -1.62 3.16
CA GLY A 224 -10.37 -1.40 2.21
C GLY A 224 -9.80 0.02 2.21
N ILE A 225 -10.13 0.83 3.22
CA ILE A 225 -9.60 2.18 3.39
C ILE A 225 -8.09 2.11 3.65
N ARG A 226 -7.31 2.96 2.99
CA ARG A 226 -5.85 2.84 2.97
C ARG A 226 -5.19 3.80 3.95
N GLU A 227 -4.10 3.38 4.56
CA GLU A 227 -3.30 4.24 5.45
C GLU A 227 -2.06 4.81 4.74
N HIS A 228 -1.55 4.08 3.75
CA HIS A 228 -0.31 4.42 3.06
C HIS A 228 -0.48 4.36 1.54
N ILE A 229 0.29 5.18 0.83
CA ILE A 229 0.42 5.10 -0.63
C ILE A 229 1.02 3.73 -0.99
N ARG A 230 0.57 3.17 -2.12
CA ARG A 230 1.10 1.91 -2.63
C ARG A 230 2.09 2.14 -3.77
N LEU A 231 3.03 1.23 -3.94
CA LEU A 231 3.90 1.25 -5.11
C LEU A 231 3.16 0.73 -6.34
N ALA A 232 2.37 -0.33 -6.17
CA ALA A 232 1.58 -0.96 -7.23
C ALA A 232 0.11 -0.52 -7.19
N ASN A 233 -0.55 -0.48 -8.35
CA ASN A 233 -2.00 -0.33 -8.46
C ASN A 233 -2.76 -1.59 -7.96
N GLN A 234 -4.10 -1.54 -7.96
CA GLN A 234 -4.93 -2.64 -7.43
C GLN A 234 -4.71 -3.98 -8.15
N THR A 235 -4.57 -3.95 -9.48
CA THR A 235 -4.26 -5.10 -10.35
C THR A 235 -2.81 -5.57 -10.19
N GLY A 236 -1.93 -4.68 -9.71
CA GLY A 236 -0.51 -4.89 -9.49
C GLY A 236 0.29 -5.07 -10.78
N ASP A 237 -0.19 -4.57 -11.91
CA ASP A 237 0.48 -4.58 -13.22
C ASP A 237 1.16 -3.23 -13.54
N ASN A 238 0.83 -2.18 -12.78
CA ASN A 238 1.38 -0.85 -12.96
C ASN A 238 1.75 -0.19 -11.63
N LEU A 239 2.52 0.90 -11.69
CA LEU A 239 2.70 1.77 -10.54
C LEU A 239 1.35 2.37 -10.15
N SER A 240 1.14 2.60 -8.86
CA SER A 240 -0.04 3.34 -8.41
C SER A 240 0.02 4.77 -8.93
N ASP A 241 -1.14 5.34 -9.29
CA ASP A 241 -1.22 6.70 -9.82
C ASP A 241 -0.67 7.73 -8.82
N GLU A 242 -0.91 7.49 -7.52
CA GLU A 242 -0.43 8.35 -6.44
C GLU A 242 1.09 8.30 -6.33
N PHE A 243 1.70 7.11 -6.39
CA PHE A 243 3.15 6.98 -6.36
C PHE A 243 3.79 7.61 -7.60
N ALA A 244 3.25 7.33 -8.79
CA ALA A 244 3.74 7.88 -10.05
C ALA A 244 3.63 9.42 -10.09
N GLN A 245 2.61 10.00 -9.46
CA GLN A 245 2.48 11.45 -9.37
C GLN A 245 3.47 12.07 -8.38
N VAL A 246 3.63 11.46 -7.20
CA VAL A 246 4.63 11.92 -6.22
C VAL A 246 6.02 11.85 -6.85
N SER A 247 6.32 10.80 -7.61
CA SER A 247 7.63 10.65 -8.23
C SER A 247 7.96 11.69 -9.28
N ARG A 248 6.95 12.14 -10.04
CA ARG A 248 7.12 13.22 -11.03
C ARG A 248 7.26 14.60 -10.39
N ARG A 249 6.58 14.86 -9.28
CA ARG A 249 6.47 16.21 -8.70
C ARG A 249 7.49 16.51 -7.60
N LYS A 250 7.88 15.49 -6.84
CA LYS A 250 8.79 15.64 -5.69
C LYS A 250 9.91 14.59 -5.79
N PRO A 251 10.81 14.68 -6.78
CA PRO A 251 11.88 13.69 -6.98
C PRO A 251 12.76 13.52 -5.72
N ASP A 252 12.98 14.59 -4.96
CA ASP A 252 13.83 14.61 -3.76
C ASP A 252 13.37 13.65 -2.64
N ILE A 253 12.07 13.33 -2.59
CA ILE A 253 11.51 12.42 -1.59
C ILE A 253 11.27 11.01 -2.13
N VAL A 254 11.40 10.79 -3.44
CA VAL A 254 11.09 9.51 -4.11
C VAL A 254 11.87 8.38 -3.51
N LEU A 255 13.17 8.59 -3.28
CA LEU A 255 14.02 7.59 -2.64
C LEU A 255 13.46 7.25 -1.25
N LYS A 256 13.24 8.25 -0.40
CA LYS A 256 12.75 8.00 0.96
C LYS A 256 11.38 7.31 0.98
N LEU A 257 10.50 7.68 0.05
CA LEU A 257 9.20 7.05 -0.14
C LEU A 257 9.34 5.61 -0.63
N LEU A 258 10.18 5.35 -1.64
CA LEU A 258 10.45 4.03 -2.18
C LEU A 258 10.93 3.10 -1.07
N ALA A 259 11.91 3.53 -0.27
CA ALA A 259 12.39 2.76 0.88
C ALA A 259 11.32 2.51 1.96
N HIS A 260 10.33 3.39 2.07
CA HIS A 260 9.20 3.19 3.00
C HIS A 260 8.22 2.13 2.47
N VAL A 261 7.76 2.27 1.23
CA VAL A 261 6.77 1.36 0.62
C VAL A 261 7.36 -0.01 0.29
N TRP A 262 8.66 -0.09 0.03
CA TRP A 262 9.34 -1.35 -0.28
C TRP A 262 9.26 -2.36 0.88
N LYS A 263 9.28 -1.88 2.13
CA LYS A 263 9.20 -2.74 3.33
C LYS A 263 7.99 -3.67 3.30
N THR A 264 6.87 -3.20 2.77
CA THR A 264 5.61 -3.95 2.74
C THR A 264 5.30 -4.55 1.36
N GLN A 265 5.83 -4.00 0.27
CA GLN A 265 5.41 -4.37 -1.09
C GLN A 265 6.49 -5.04 -1.95
N HIS A 266 7.71 -5.23 -1.44
CA HIS A 266 8.80 -5.85 -2.21
C HIS A 266 8.45 -7.21 -2.79
N GLN A 267 7.73 -8.07 -2.06
CA GLN A 267 7.36 -9.41 -2.53
C GLN A 267 6.43 -9.34 -3.75
N ILE A 268 5.45 -8.43 -3.71
CA ILE A 268 4.48 -8.24 -4.79
C ILE A 268 5.19 -7.72 -6.05
N VAL A 269 6.12 -6.78 -5.87
CA VAL A 269 6.87 -6.16 -6.97
C VAL A 269 7.89 -7.13 -7.57
N THR A 270 8.63 -7.84 -6.74
CA THR A 270 9.65 -8.80 -7.19
C THR A 270 9.02 -10.01 -7.88
N GLY A 271 7.82 -10.42 -7.45
CA GLY A 271 7.06 -11.49 -8.10
C GLY A 271 6.48 -11.13 -9.47
N LYS A 272 6.58 -9.87 -9.92
CA LYS A 272 6.01 -9.40 -11.20
C LYS A 272 7.07 -8.65 -12.03
N PRO A 273 7.62 -9.26 -13.09
CA PRO A 273 8.72 -8.68 -13.86
C PRO A 273 8.35 -7.35 -14.52
N ASP A 274 7.13 -7.20 -15.04
CA ASP A 274 6.69 -5.95 -15.68
C ASP A 274 6.63 -4.78 -14.70
N LEU A 275 6.14 -5.05 -13.48
CA LEU A 275 6.08 -4.05 -12.42
C LEU A 275 7.48 -3.70 -11.94
N LEU A 276 8.37 -4.69 -11.79
CA LEU A 276 9.77 -4.47 -11.44
C LEU A 276 10.48 -3.60 -12.49
N SER A 277 10.25 -3.85 -13.78
CA SER A 277 10.77 -3.01 -14.88
C SER A 277 10.28 -1.57 -14.80
N LYS A 278 9.04 -1.33 -14.38
CA LYS A 278 8.52 0.03 -14.17
C LYS A 278 9.17 0.70 -12.96
N VAL A 279 9.40 -0.04 -11.87
CA VAL A 279 10.14 0.47 -10.71
C VAL A 279 11.57 0.85 -11.07
N ARG A 280 12.24 0.02 -11.89
CA ARG A 280 13.57 0.29 -12.43
C ARG A 280 13.62 1.61 -13.21
N ASN A 281 12.56 1.91 -13.95
CA ASN A 281 12.45 3.13 -14.76
C ASN A 281 12.02 4.38 -14.00
N ILE A 282 11.84 4.31 -12.67
CA ILE A 282 11.53 5.50 -11.86
C ILE A 282 12.72 6.47 -11.91
N SER A 283 12.46 7.71 -12.31
CA SER A 283 13.44 8.78 -12.26
C SER A 283 13.75 9.18 -10.82
N VAL A 284 15.03 9.14 -10.45
CA VAL A 284 15.54 9.43 -9.11
C VAL A 284 16.65 10.48 -9.16
N PRO A 285 16.80 11.30 -8.11
CA PRO A 285 17.83 12.33 -8.06
C PRO A 285 19.22 11.72 -7.93
N CYS A 286 20.14 12.20 -8.78
CA CYS A 286 21.56 11.90 -8.71
C CYS A 286 22.32 13.10 -8.12
N ARG A 287 23.48 12.84 -7.51
CA ARG A 287 24.37 13.88 -6.96
C ARG A 287 24.93 14.82 -8.02
N THR A 288 24.83 14.42 -9.27
CA THR A 288 25.15 15.22 -10.47
C THR A 288 24.10 16.29 -10.76
N GLY A 289 22.95 16.28 -10.06
CA GLY A 289 21.86 17.24 -10.21
C GLY A 289 20.82 16.86 -11.26
N ASP A 290 21.07 15.81 -12.05
CA ASP A 290 20.13 15.26 -13.01
C ASP A 290 19.25 14.16 -12.40
N LEU A 291 18.08 13.95 -13.00
CA LEU A 291 17.21 12.82 -12.72
C LEU A 291 17.54 11.69 -13.68
N ARG A 292 17.77 10.49 -13.17
CA ARG A 292 18.04 9.29 -13.98
C ARG A 292 17.14 8.13 -13.60
N PRO A 293 16.82 7.23 -14.53
CA PRO A 293 16.16 5.97 -14.20
C PRO A 293 16.96 5.23 -13.12
N LEU A 294 16.26 4.62 -12.16
CA LEU A 294 16.90 3.96 -11.03
C LEU A 294 17.92 2.88 -11.45
N TRP A 295 17.66 2.17 -12.55
CA TRP A 295 18.58 1.17 -13.09
C TRP A 295 19.89 1.75 -13.67
N GLU A 296 19.93 3.04 -14.00
CA GLU A 296 21.15 3.73 -14.48
C GLU A 296 21.96 4.40 -13.34
N THR A 297 21.58 4.15 -12.08
CA THR A 297 22.17 4.82 -10.92
C THR A 297 22.93 3.86 -10.02
N TYR A 298 23.84 4.41 -9.22
CA TYR A 298 24.68 3.66 -8.30
C TYR A 298 24.48 4.13 -6.87
N MET A 299 24.62 3.19 -5.94
CA MET A 299 24.67 3.53 -4.52
C MET A 299 25.95 4.31 -4.20
N PRO A 300 25.87 5.40 -3.42
CA PRO A 300 27.00 6.26 -3.09
C PRO A 300 27.86 5.66 -1.95
N PHE A 301 28.19 4.38 -2.04
CA PHE A 301 29.07 3.74 -1.07
C PHE A 301 30.47 4.36 -1.09
N GLN A 302 31.05 4.59 0.09
CA GLN A 302 32.38 5.20 0.22
C GLN A 302 33.48 4.43 -0.54
N HIS A 303 33.40 3.09 -0.58
CA HIS A 303 34.37 2.29 -1.33
C HIS A 303 34.21 2.47 -2.86
N LEU A 304 32.98 2.60 -3.38
CA LEU A 304 32.74 2.90 -4.80
C LEU A 304 33.20 4.32 -5.15
N GLN A 305 32.98 5.29 -4.27
CA GLN A 305 33.48 6.66 -4.45
C GLN A 305 35.00 6.71 -4.51
N ARG A 306 35.69 5.96 -3.63
CA ARG A 306 37.16 5.85 -3.68
C ARG A 306 37.64 5.19 -4.98
N ARG A 307 37.02 4.08 -5.40
CA ARG A 307 37.36 3.40 -6.65
C ARG A 307 37.12 4.29 -7.87
N ARG A 308 36.02 5.04 -7.90
CA ARG A 308 35.71 6.02 -8.95
C ARG A 308 36.88 6.96 -9.22
N LEU A 309 37.56 7.45 -8.19
CA LEU A 309 38.70 8.38 -8.35
C LEU A 309 39.89 7.75 -9.09
N GLY A 310 40.01 6.42 -9.09
CA GLY A 310 41.07 5.69 -9.80
C GLY A 310 40.74 5.39 -11.27
N PHE A 311 39.46 5.38 -11.64
CA PHE A 311 38.99 4.94 -12.97
C PHE A 311 38.28 6.03 -13.79
N MET A 312 37.95 7.17 -13.18
CA MET A 312 37.26 8.27 -13.87
C MET A 312 38.07 9.55 -13.84
N LYS A 313 37.88 10.40 -14.85
CA LYS A 313 38.53 11.71 -14.86
C LYS A 313 38.03 12.58 -13.71
N PRO A 314 38.86 13.48 -13.16
CA PRO A 314 38.39 14.55 -12.29
C PRO A 314 37.26 15.30 -13.01
N HIS A 315 36.10 15.45 -12.36
CA HIS A 315 34.88 16.09 -12.89
C HIS A 315 34.01 15.29 -13.86
N GLU A 316 34.34 14.04 -14.17
CA GLU A 316 33.45 13.20 -14.98
C GLU A 316 32.21 12.78 -14.17
N PRO A 317 30.98 13.14 -14.58
CA PRO A 317 29.79 12.87 -13.78
C PRO A 317 29.57 11.37 -13.63
N PHE A 318 29.31 10.91 -12.40
CA PHE A 318 28.94 9.53 -12.12
C PHE A 318 27.59 9.52 -11.41
N PRO A 319 26.62 8.69 -11.85
CA PRO A 319 25.24 8.77 -11.41
C PRO A 319 25.03 8.11 -10.04
N PHE A 320 25.70 8.65 -9.02
CA PHE A 320 25.44 8.26 -7.63
C PHE A 320 24.11 8.84 -7.17
N LEU A 321 23.28 8.01 -6.54
CA LEU A 321 22.03 8.44 -5.91
C LEU A 321 22.26 9.55 -4.89
N ASP A 322 21.37 10.53 -4.90
CA ASP A 322 21.34 11.61 -3.92
C ASP A 322 20.29 11.35 -2.83
N PHE A 323 20.76 11.10 -1.61
CA PHE A 323 19.89 10.92 -0.45
C PHE A 323 19.67 12.21 0.34
N GLY A 324 20.22 13.33 -0.15
CA GLY A 324 20.29 14.60 0.54
C GLY A 324 21.35 14.64 1.63
N THR A 325 21.35 15.74 2.39
CA THR A 325 22.27 15.97 3.50
C THR A 325 21.55 15.78 4.86
N PRO A 326 22.15 15.05 5.83
CA PRO A 326 23.38 14.28 5.70
C PRO A 326 23.19 12.98 4.91
N PRO A 327 24.22 12.52 4.17
CA PRO A 327 24.16 11.24 3.48
C PRO A 327 24.04 10.09 4.49
N PRO A 328 23.25 9.03 4.18
CA PRO A 328 23.14 7.85 5.04
C PRO A 328 24.50 7.15 5.18
N SER A 329 24.72 6.52 6.33
CA SER A 329 25.92 5.72 6.59
C SER A 329 25.99 4.52 5.63
N THR A 330 27.19 3.94 5.44
CA THR A 330 27.38 2.72 4.64
C THR A 330 26.54 1.55 5.18
N GLU A 331 26.37 1.46 6.50
CA GLU A 331 25.53 0.46 7.16
C GLU A 331 24.04 0.69 6.87
N ASP A 332 23.57 1.95 6.92
CA ASP A 332 22.20 2.30 6.59
C ASP A 332 21.89 2.06 5.11
N LEU A 333 22.83 2.39 4.23
CA LEU A 333 22.75 2.08 2.80
C LEU A 333 22.61 0.58 2.57
N SER A 334 23.46 -0.22 3.20
CA SER A 334 23.43 -1.68 3.06
C SER A 334 22.13 -2.27 3.63
N ARG A 335 21.71 -1.83 4.82
CA ARG A 335 20.50 -2.36 5.49
C ARG A 335 19.21 -1.95 4.79
N ARG A 336 19.11 -0.71 4.33
CA ARG A 336 17.86 -0.16 3.78
C ARG A 336 17.76 -0.25 2.27
N TRP A 337 18.87 -0.44 1.56
CA TRP A 337 18.92 -0.27 0.11
C TRP A 337 19.66 -1.38 -0.64
N ALA A 338 20.09 -2.45 0.04
CA ALA A 338 20.64 -3.64 -0.63
C ALA A 338 19.72 -4.18 -1.74
N PHE A 339 18.41 -3.95 -1.64
CA PHE A 339 17.43 -4.39 -2.64
C PHE A 339 17.49 -3.65 -3.98
N LEU A 340 18.13 -2.47 -4.05
CA LEU A 340 18.27 -1.68 -5.29
C LEU A 340 19.53 -2.01 -6.08
N TYR A 341 20.18 -3.13 -5.80
CA TYR A 341 21.28 -3.63 -6.63
C TYR A 341 20.72 -4.10 -7.97
N ILE A 342 20.55 -3.16 -8.90
CA ILE A 342 20.10 -3.42 -10.26
C ILE A 342 21.21 -2.89 -11.15
N GLN A 343 22.00 -3.82 -11.69
CA GLN A 343 23.11 -3.54 -12.59
C GLN A 343 22.67 -3.80 -14.03
N GLU A 344 22.75 -2.79 -14.88
CA GLU A 344 23.05 -2.98 -16.30
C GLU A 344 24.18 -2.01 -16.69
N ALA A 345 25.15 -2.52 -17.45
CA ALA A 345 26.37 -1.82 -17.82
C ALA A 345 26.11 -0.81 -18.94
N ASN A 346 26.54 0.44 -18.76
CA ASN A 346 26.44 1.51 -19.78
C ASN A 346 27.36 1.20 -20.99
N PRO A 347 26.83 0.94 -22.20
CA PRO A 347 27.63 0.63 -23.39
C PRO A 347 28.27 1.85 -24.05
N ASP A 348 27.66 3.04 -23.95
CA ASP A 348 28.06 4.25 -24.69
C ASP A 348 29.38 4.86 -24.18
N GLY A 349 29.94 4.29 -23.12
CA GLY A 349 31.17 4.74 -22.51
C GLY A 349 32.45 4.09 -23.03
N LEU A 350 32.41 3.02 -23.81
CA LEU A 350 33.58 2.16 -24.06
C LEU A 350 34.58 2.70 -25.11
N SER A 351 35.33 3.76 -24.78
CA SER A 351 36.51 4.17 -25.57
C SER A 351 37.67 3.17 -25.40
N SER A 352 38.64 3.14 -26.34
CA SER A 352 39.82 2.27 -26.20
C SER A 352 40.61 2.53 -24.91
N GLN A 353 40.65 3.79 -24.45
CA GLN A 353 41.27 4.17 -23.18
C GLN A 353 40.51 3.57 -21.99
N ARG A 354 39.17 3.65 -21.97
CA ARG A 354 38.34 3.06 -20.91
C ARG A 354 38.37 1.53 -20.94
N CYS A 355 38.40 0.91 -22.11
CA CYS A 355 38.59 -0.54 -22.22
C CYS A 355 39.94 -0.98 -21.62
N ARG A 356 40.98 -0.14 -21.72
CA ARG A 356 42.27 -0.40 -21.08
C ARG A 356 42.21 -0.26 -19.56
N GLU A 357 41.46 0.72 -19.05
CA GLU A 357 41.20 0.87 -17.61
C GLU A 357 40.38 -0.30 -17.06
N LEU A 358 39.39 -0.79 -17.82
CA LEU A 358 38.62 -2.00 -17.48
C LEU A 358 39.49 -3.27 -17.50
N ALA A 359 40.45 -3.38 -18.43
CA ALA A 359 41.43 -4.46 -18.42
C ALA A 359 42.25 -4.46 -17.11
N ARG A 360 42.62 -3.29 -16.58
CA ARG A 360 43.28 -3.19 -15.26
C ARG A 360 42.34 -3.60 -14.13
N LEU A 361 41.06 -3.22 -14.19
CA LEU A 361 40.07 -3.65 -13.20
C LEU A 361 39.92 -5.18 -13.19
N TYR A 362 39.88 -5.84 -14.34
CA TYR A 362 39.88 -7.31 -14.40
C TYR A 362 41.14 -7.91 -13.75
N CYS A 363 42.33 -7.31 -13.98
CA CYS A 363 43.54 -7.74 -13.30
C CYS A 363 43.47 -7.57 -11.77
N GLU A 364 42.87 -6.48 -11.29
CA GLU A 364 42.65 -6.27 -9.85
C GLU A 364 41.66 -7.28 -9.27
N VAL A 365 40.57 -7.59 -10.00
CA VAL A 365 39.59 -8.61 -9.61
C VAL A 365 40.28 -9.97 -9.49
N GLU A 366 41.12 -10.33 -10.47
CA GLU A 366 41.92 -11.55 -10.37
C GLU A 366 42.81 -11.53 -9.13
N ALA A 367 43.56 -10.45 -8.90
CA ALA A 367 44.48 -10.36 -7.76
C ALA A 367 43.76 -10.54 -6.42
N ILE A 368 42.52 -10.02 -6.30
CA ILE A 368 41.66 -10.22 -5.13
C ILE A 368 41.21 -11.68 -5.03
N CYS A 369 40.81 -12.31 -6.15
CA CYS A 369 40.45 -13.73 -6.15
C CYS A 369 41.64 -14.60 -5.75
N ALA A 370 42.84 -14.33 -6.29
CA ALA A 370 44.06 -15.05 -5.98
C ALA A 370 44.47 -14.92 -4.51
N ALA A 371 44.13 -13.81 -3.86
CA ALA A 371 44.37 -13.57 -2.43
C ALA A 371 43.27 -14.12 -1.50
N SER A 372 42.19 -14.70 -2.06
CA SER A 372 41.11 -15.31 -1.29
C SER A 372 41.52 -16.66 -0.68
N GLU A 373 40.85 -17.09 0.38
CA GLU A 373 41.03 -18.42 0.98
C GLU A 373 40.66 -19.54 -0.01
N GLU A 374 39.69 -19.28 -0.89
CA GLU A 374 39.27 -20.18 -1.97
C GLU A 374 39.36 -19.50 -3.35
N PRO A 375 40.56 -19.46 -3.97
CA PRO A 375 40.76 -18.73 -5.21
C PRO A 375 39.89 -19.19 -6.39
N GLU A 376 39.67 -20.50 -6.54
CA GLU A 376 38.84 -21.02 -7.64
C GLU A 376 37.35 -20.70 -7.43
N SER A 377 36.82 -20.90 -6.22
CA SER A 377 35.44 -20.50 -5.88
C SER A 377 35.20 -19.01 -6.13
N ALA A 378 36.14 -18.15 -5.71
CA ALA A 378 36.07 -16.71 -5.95
C ALA A 378 36.11 -16.35 -7.44
N ARG A 379 36.99 -17.01 -8.22
CA ARG A 379 37.06 -16.85 -9.67
C ARG A 379 35.75 -17.26 -10.35
N ASP A 380 35.16 -18.38 -9.94
CA ASP A 380 33.90 -18.87 -10.52
C ASP A 380 32.73 -17.94 -10.24
N ILE A 381 32.64 -17.38 -9.03
CA ILE A 381 31.66 -16.33 -8.71
C ILE A 381 31.86 -15.11 -9.61
N CYS A 382 33.09 -14.62 -9.75
CA CYS A 382 33.39 -13.48 -10.61
C CYS A 382 33.11 -13.76 -12.09
N ARG A 383 33.41 -14.97 -12.60
CA ARG A 383 33.12 -15.37 -13.98
C ARG A 383 31.62 -15.45 -14.22
N SER A 384 30.86 -16.09 -13.32
CA SER A 384 29.40 -16.14 -13.40
C SER A 384 28.83 -14.73 -13.45
N PHE A 385 29.31 -13.85 -12.57
CA PHE A 385 28.90 -12.46 -12.52
C PHE A 385 29.20 -11.70 -13.82
N ILE A 386 30.43 -11.80 -14.34
CA ILE A 386 30.82 -11.18 -15.62
C ILE A 386 29.95 -11.71 -16.76
N GLN A 387 29.64 -13.01 -16.77
CA GLN A 387 28.77 -13.61 -17.77
C GLN A 387 27.34 -13.06 -17.68
N ASP A 388 26.76 -13.00 -16.47
CA ASP A 388 25.37 -12.61 -16.26
C ASP A 388 25.09 -11.16 -16.69
N ILE A 389 26.09 -10.28 -16.59
CA ILE A 389 25.97 -8.86 -16.97
C ILE A 389 26.51 -8.53 -18.37
N ASN A 390 26.91 -9.53 -19.18
CA ASN A 390 27.67 -9.33 -20.43
C ASN A 390 28.93 -8.46 -20.24
N GLY A 391 29.60 -8.61 -19.11
CA GLY A 391 30.58 -7.68 -18.58
C GLY A 391 31.95 -7.68 -19.24
N LEU A 392 32.11 -8.20 -20.46
CA LEU A 392 33.37 -8.06 -21.23
C LEU A 392 33.33 -6.80 -22.09
N ALA A 393 34.24 -5.88 -21.78
CA ALA A 393 34.42 -4.66 -22.54
C ALA A 393 35.21 -4.92 -23.83
N ILE A 394 34.58 -4.67 -24.98
CA ILE A 394 35.20 -4.76 -26.29
C ILE A 394 35.35 -3.34 -26.87
N PRO A 395 36.58 -2.88 -27.15
CA PRO A 395 36.83 -1.57 -27.76
C PRO A 395 36.29 -1.51 -29.19
N PRO A 396 36.18 -0.32 -29.80
CA PRO A 396 35.84 -0.24 -31.22
C PRO A 396 36.95 -0.90 -32.05
N PHE A 397 36.58 -1.88 -32.89
CA PHE A 397 37.53 -2.57 -33.76
C PHE A 397 36.88 -3.03 -35.07
N SER A 398 37.66 -2.97 -36.17
CA SER A 398 37.30 -3.48 -37.51
C SER A 398 35.88 -3.12 -37.99
N GLY A 399 35.47 -1.86 -37.83
CA GLY A 399 34.16 -1.37 -38.27
C GLY A 399 32.99 -1.65 -37.32
N TYR A 400 33.22 -2.36 -36.20
CA TYR A 400 32.25 -2.52 -35.13
C TYR A 400 32.45 -1.44 -34.06
N GLY A 401 31.33 -0.87 -33.61
CA GLY A 401 31.30 0.03 -32.45
C GLY A 401 31.68 -0.71 -31.16
N PRO A 402 32.00 0.05 -30.10
CA PRO A 402 32.32 -0.55 -28.82
C PRO A 402 31.09 -1.22 -28.21
N ARG A 403 31.29 -2.32 -27.47
CA ARG A 403 30.19 -3.11 -26.91
C ARG A 403 30.60 -3.95 -25.72
N TRP A 404 29.62 -4.23 -24.88
CA TRP A 404 29.66 -5.27 -23.86
C TRP A 404 29.33 -6.63 -24.52
N MET A 405 30.03 -7.70 -24.14
CA MET A 405 29.88 -9.02 -24.76
C MET A 405 29.81 -10.14 -23.71
N ASP A 406 29.09 -11.20 -24.03
CA ASP A 406 29.06 -12.44 -23.23
C ASP A 406 30.39 -13.19 -23.36
N ILE A 407 30.92 -13.69 -22.24
CA ILE A 407 32.14 -14.52 -22.20
C ILE A 407 32.01 -15.80 -23.03
N LYS A 408 30.80 -16.34 -23.21
CA LYS A 408 30.54 -17.52 -24.05
C LYS A 408 30.75 -17.26 -25.54
N GLN A 409 30.59 -16.01 -25.97
CA GLN A 409 30.83 -15.55 -27.34
C GLN A 409 32.32 -15.25 -27.59
N CYS A 410 33.13 -15.32 -26.55
CA CYS A 410 34.55 -15.04 -26.57
C CYS A 410 35.36 -16.33 -26.35
N SER A 411 36.62 -16.32 -26.78
CA SER A 411 37.59 -17.36 -26.45
C SER A 411 38.97 -16.74 -26.33
N TRP A 412 39.80 -17.30 -25.43
CA TRP A 412 41.13 -16.74 -25.20
C TRP A 412 42.05 -16.95 -26.40
N ASN A 413 42.09 -18.16 -26.95
CA ASN A 413 42.81 -18.51 -28.18
C ASN A 413 41.80 -19.08 -29.18
N THR A 414 41.56 -18.42 -30.32
CA THR A 414 40.86 -19.03 -31.45
C THR A 414 41.87 -19.77 -32.33
N SER A 415 41.67 -21.06 -32.59
CA SER A 415 42.35 -21.74 -33.67
C SER A 415 41.68 -21.38 -35.00
N THR A 416 42.49 -21.17 -36.02
CA THR A 416 42.20 -20.40 -37.23
C THR A 416 41.20 -21.03 -38.22
N SER A 417 40.33 -21.98 -37.83
CA SER A 417 39.54 -22.74 -38.81
C SER A 417 38.01 -22.73 -38.68
N ALA A 418 37.41 -22.11 -37.68
CA ALA A 418 35.94 -21.88 -37.65
C ALA A 418 35.53 -20.85 -36.57
N ALA A 419 35.77 -19.55 -36.80
CA ALA A 419 35.58 -18.54 -35.75
C ALA A 419 34.18 -17.89 -35.77
N THR A 420 33.23 -18.45 -35.00
CA THR A 420 32.04 -17.71 -34.53
C THR A 420 32.31 -16.93 -33.23
N LYS A 421 33.48 -17.13 -32.59
CA LYS A 421 33.85 -16.51 -31.31
C LYS A 421 34.97 -15.48 -31.44
N LEU A 422 34.90 -14.41 -30.65
CA LEU A 422 35.88 -13.34 -30.62
C LEU A 422 37.15 -13.76 -29.84
N SER A 423 38.33 -13.40 -30.36
CA SER A 423 39.63 -13.69 -29.71
C SER A 423 39.97 -12.63 -28.66
N LEU A 424 39.87 -12.96 -27.37
CA LEU A 424 40.19 -12.03 -26.28
C LEU A 424 41.67 -11.67 -26.25
N ARG A 425 42.56 -12.61 -26.60
CA ARG A 425 44.00 -12.34 -26.67
C ARG A 425 44.33 -11.29 -27.72
N CYS A 426 43.67 -11.32 -28.88
CA CYS A 426 43.82 -10.31 -29.92
C CYS A 426 43.27 -8.95 -29.46
N VAL A 427 42.10 -8.94 -28.81
CA VAL A 427 41.48 -7.71 -28.31
C VAL A 427 42.32 -7.05 -27.21
N TYR A 428 42.68 -7.76 -26.15
CA TYR A 428 43.46 -7.18 -25.06
C TYR A 428 44.94 -6.98 -25.43
N GLY A 429 45.52 -7.90 -26.22
CA GLY A 429 46.92 -7.85 -26.61
C GLY A 429 47.20 -6.87 -27.76
N ASP A 430 46.56 -7.06 -28.90
CA ASP A 430 46.90 -6.33 -30.13
C ASP A 430 46.22 -4.96 -30.18
N ILE A 431 44.94 -4.89 -29.74
CA ILE A 431 44.14 -3.66 -29.84
C ILE A 431 44.36 -2.77 -28.60
N LEU A 432 44.23 -3.34 -27.40
CA LEU A 432 44.39 -2.58 -26.15
C LEU A 432 45.84 -2.48 -25.68
N ARG A 433 46.78 -3.20 -26.30
CA ARG A 433 48.22 -3.20 -26.00
C ARG A 433 48.57 -3.64 -24.57
N CYS A 434 47.79 -4.55 -23.99
CA CYS A 434 48.08 -5.13 -22.67
C CYS A 434 49.47 -5.77 -22.65
N SER A 435 50.20 -5.57 -21.55
CA SER A 435 51.51 -6.19 -21.36
C SER A 435 51.38 -7.71 -21.26
N PRO A 436 52.45 -8.49 -21.54
CA PRO A 436 52.41 -9.95 -21.43
C PRO A 436 51.92 -10.43 -20.05
N ARG A 437 52.34 -9.74 -18.99
CA ARG A 437 51.93 -10.05 -17.61
C ARG A 437 50.44 -9.78 -17.37
N GLU A 438 49.90 -8.68 -17.90
CA GLU A 438 48.45 -8.43 -17.82
C GLU A 438 47.66 -9.49 -18.60
N LEU A 439 48.16 -9.94 -19.75
CA LEU A 439 47.52 -10.99 -20.53
C LEU A 439 47.47 -12.33 -19.79
N GLU A 440 48.52 -12.70 -19.05
CA GLU A 440 48.51 -13.90 -18.23
C GLU A 440 47.45 -13.83 -17.12
N VAL A 441 47.35 -12.69 -16.43
CA VAL A 441 46.34 -12.49 -15.37
C VAL A 441 44.93 -12.51 -15.94
N LEU A 442 44.70 -11.80 -17.05
CA LEU A 442 43.43 -11.79 -17.75
C LEU A 442 43.05 -13.18 -18.26
N GLN A 443 44.03 -13.99 -18.70
CA GLN A 443 43.79 -15.37 -19.11
C GLN A 443 43.24 -16.21 -17.96
N VAL A 444 43.79 -16.06 -16.76
CA VAL A 444 43.33 -16.82 -15.58
C VAL A 444 41.89 -16.48 -15.23
N LEU A 445 41.54 -15.19 -15.24
CA LEU A 445 40.18 -14.75 -14.90
C LEU A 445 39.16 -15.08 -16.00
N LEU A 446 39.50 -14.83 -17.28
CA LEU A 446 38.56 -14.82 -18.40
C LEU A 446 38.56 -16.11 -19.25
N SER A 447 39.41 -17.09 -18.94
CA SER A 447 39.32 -18.42 -19.57
C SER A 447 38.22 -19.26 -18.93
N ALA A 448 37.56 -20.08 -19.74
CA ALA A 448 36.58 -21.05 -19.25
C ALA A 448 37.23 -22.01 -18.23
N PRO A 449 36.47 -22.47 -17.20
CA PRO A 449 36.99 -23.45 -16.26
C PRO A 449 37.48 -24.69 -17.01
N LYS A 450 38.68 -25.16 -16.65
CA LYS A 450 39.13 -26.50 -17.02
C LYS A 450 38.28 -27.46 -16.21
N TYR A 451 37.11 -27.84 -16.72
CA TYR A 451 36.47 -29.05 -16.24
C TYR A 451 37.40 -30.21 -16.60
N THR A 452 38.19 -30.65 -15.62
CA THR A 452 38.74 -32.00 -15.63
C THR A 452 37.55 -32.93 -15.55
N ALA A 453 37.30 -33.64 -16.65
CA ALA A 453 36.35 -34.74 -16.72
C ALA A 453 36.71 -35.86 -15.73
#